data_AF-A0AAN8DAJ4-F1
#
_entry.id   AF-A0AAN8DAJ4-F1
#
_cell.length_a   1.000
_cell.length_b   1.000
_cell.length_c   1.000
_cell.angle_alpha   90.00
_cell.angle_beta   90.00
_cell.angle_gamma   90.00
#
_symmetry.space_group_name_H-M   'P 1'
#
loop_
_entity.id
_entity.type
_entity.pdbx_description
1 polymer ?
#
loop_
_entity_poly.entity_id
_entity_poly.type
_entity_poly.pdbx_seq_one_letter_code
_entity_poly.pdbx_strand_id
1 'polypeptide(L)'
;MLHKLGADAVGMSTVHEVIVARHAGMRCFALSLISNQAVMDYDSQKKANHEEVLETGRQRAGQLEKLVTIMVERLEHNNNDSS
;
A
#
# COMPACT_ATOMS: atom_id res chain seq x y z
N MET A 1 -12.04 -6.72 15.23
CA MET A 1 -10.83 -7.45 15.69
C MET A 1 -9.56 -6.81 15.16
N LEU A 2 -9.37 -6.67 13.84
CA LEU A 2 -8.14 -6.13 13.24
C LEU A 2 -7.70 -4.77 13.79
N HIS A 3 -8.64 -3.83 13.94
CA HIS A 3 -8.34 -2.53 14.56
C HIS A 3 -7.84 -2.64 16.02
N LYS A 4 -8.38 -3.59 16.80
CA LYS A 4 -7.91 -3.86 18.17
C LYS A 4 -6.51 -4.50 18.20
N LEU A 5 -6.08 -5.12 17.10
CA LEU A 5 -4.73 -5.64 16.92
C LEU A 5 -3.75 -4.57 16.41
N GLY A 6 -4.19 -3.31 16.27
CA GLY A 6 -3.37 -2.18 15.82
C GLY A 6 -3.24 -2.07 14.29
N ALA A 7 -4.10 -2.74 13.51
CA ALA A 7 -4.11 -2.56 12.06
C ALA A 7 -4.85 -1.28 11.65
N ASP A 8 -4.15 -0.40 10.93
CA ASP A 8 -4.70 0.84 10.36
C ASP A 8 -5.22 0.65 8.92
N ALA A 9 -4.73 -0.38 8.22
CA ALA A 9 -5.16 -0.75 6.88
C ALA A 9 -5.20 -2.28 6.74
N VAL A 10 -6.08 -2.78 5.87
CA VAL A 10 -6.25 -4.22 5.61
C VAL A 10 -6.24 -4.45 4.11
N GLY A 11 -5.40 -5.38 3.67
CA GLY A 11 -5.30 -5.81 2.29
C GLY A 11 -5.09 -7.31 2.21
N MET A 12 -5.02 -7.84 0.99
CA MET A 12 -4.89 -9.27 0.71
C MET A 12 -3.52 -9.65 0.11
N SER A 13 -2.60 -8.70 0.00
CA SER A 13 -1.30 -8.84 -0.68
C SER A 13 -0.16 -8.20 0.14
N THR A 14 0.99 -7.91 -0.48
CA THR A 14 2.15 -7.17 0.08
C THR A 14 2.99 -7.94 1.10
N VAL A 15 2.38 -8.62 2.08
CA VAL A 15 3.12 -9.30 3.16
C VAL A 15 4.09 -10.35 2.60
N HIS A 16 3.62 -11.23 1.72
CA HIS A 16 4.44 -12.31 1.16
C HIS A 16 5.60 -11.76 0.30
N GLU A 17 5.33 -10.73 -0.51
CA GLU A 17 6.31 -10.10 -1.39
C GLU A 17 7.43 -9.42 -0.57
N VAL A 18 7.06 -8.67 0.48
CA VAL A 18 8.02 -7.99 1.35
C VAL A 18 8.87 -8.98 2.13
N ILE A 19 8.29 -10.08 2.63
CA ILE A 19 9.05 -11.13 3.34
C ILE A 19 10.14 -11.71 2.42
N VAL A 20 9.80 -12.07 1.18
CA VAL A 20 10.75 -12.63 0.22
C VAL A 20 11.81 -11.61 -0.18
N ALA A 21 11.44 -10.37 -0.48
CA ALA A 21 12.39 -9.31 -0.84
C ALA A 21 13.36 -8.98 0.30
N ARG A 22 12.88 -8.93 1.55
CA ARG A 22 13.74 -8.74 2.73
C ARG A 22 14.67 -9.92 2.96
N HIS A 23 14.18 -11.14 2.75
CA HIS A 23 15.02 -12.34 2.81
C HIS A 23 16.15 -12.31 1.77
N ALA A 24 15.90 -11.74 0.60
CA ALA A 24 16.89 -11.50 -0.45
C ALA A 24 17.82 -10.28 -0.20
N GLY A 25 17.76 -9.65 0.98
CA GLY A 25 18.61 -8.50 1.32
C GLY A 25 18.18 -7.17 0.69
N MET A 26 17.00 -7.10 0.08
CA MET A 26 16.53 -5.87 -0.57
C MET A 26 16.05 -4.84 0.46
N ARG A 27 16.25 -3.55 0.12
CA ARG A 27 15.53 -2.46 0.80
C ARG A 27 14.09 -2.45 0.27
N CYS A 28 13.11 -2.48 1.17
CA CYS A 28 11.70 -2.52 0.81
C CYS A 28 11.01 -1.24 1.28
N PHE A 29 10.16 -0.69 0.42
CA PHE A 29 9.19 0.35 0.73
C PHE A 29 7.83 -0.12 0.22
N ALA A 30 6.79 0.07 1.03
CA ALA A 30 5.43 -0.29 0.68
C ALA A 30 4.50 0.89 1.01
N LEU A 31 3.48 1.06 0.19
CA LEU A 31 2.42 2.04 0.36
C LEU A 31 1.08 1.36 0.17
N SER A 32 0.03 1.85 0.83
CA SER A 32 -1.33 1.36 0.66
C SER A 32 -2.25 2.52 0.27
N LEU A 33 -2.94 2.38 -0.84
CA LEU A 33 -4.01 3.29 -1.22
C LEU A 33 -5.29 2.87 -0.47
N ILE A 34 -5.78 3.71 0.44
CA ILE A 34 -7.04 3.48 1.13
C ILE A 34 -8.18 3.73 0.14
N SER A 35 -8.68 2.65 -0.46
CA SER A 35 -9.69 2.67 -1.52
C SER A 35 -11.12 2.60 -0.99
N ASN A 36 -11.31 2.12 0.25
CA ASN A 36 -12.59 2.09 0.92
C ASN A 36 -12.41 2.15 2.44
N GLN A 37 -13.44 2.62 3.15
CA GLN A 37 -13.49 2.52 4.61
C GLN A 37 -14.03 1.14 5.01
N ALA A 38 -13.42 0.51 6.02
CA ALA A 38 -13.92 -0.75 6.56
C ALA A 38 -15.30 -0.55 7.21
N VAL A 39 -16.22 -1.47 6.93
CA VAL A 39 -17.55 -1.49 7.56
C VAL A 39 -17.39 -2.07 8.96
N MET A 40 -17.60 -1.23 9.98
CA MET A 40 -17.35 -1.59 11.39
C MET A 40 -18.61 -1.85 12.21
N ASP A 41 -19.79 -1.56 11.64
CA ASP A 41 -21.09 -1.67 12.31
C ASP A 41 -21.96 -2.72 11.61
N TYR A 42 -22.71 -3.49 12.39
CA TYR A 42 -23.62 -4.53 11.90
C TYR A 42 -24.87 -3.93 11.24
N ASP A 43 -25.28 -2.72 11.65
CA ASP A 43 -26.43 -2.02 11.07
C ASP A 43 -26.08 -1.21 9.81
N SER A 44 -24.79 -1.17 9.44
CA SER A 44 -24.34 -0.50 8.23
C SER A 44 -24.81 -1.27 6.98
N GLN A 45 -25.61 -0.60 6.16
CA GLN A 45 -25.94 -1.09 4.81
C GLN A 45 -24.82 -0.92 3.79
N LYS A 46 -23.74 -0.19 4.13
CA LYS A 46 -22.56 -0.09 3.24
C LYS A 46 -21.90 -1.46 3.16
N LYS A 47 -21.77 -1.99 1.95
CA LYS A 47 -21.00 -3.20 1.65
C LYS A 47 -19.71 -2.79 0.97
N ALA A 48 -18.63 -3.52 1.23
CA ALA A 48 -17.41 -3.36 0.43
C ALA A 48 -17.75 -3.67 -1.03
N ASN A 49 -17.61 -2.68 -1.91
CA ASN A 49 -17.86 -2.82 -3.33
C ASN A 49 -16.53 -2.75 -4.10
N HIS A 50 -16.23 -3.79 -4.88
CA HIS A 50 -15.04 -3.83 -5.70
C HIS A 50 -15.01 -2.72 -6.77
N GLU A 51 -16.18 -2.31 -7.26
CA GLU A 51 -16.28 -1.23 -8.25
C GLU A 51 -15.91 0.13 -7.66
N GLU A 52 -16.33 0.42 -6.42
CA GLU A 52 -15.93 1.63 -5.68
C GLU A 52 -14.42 1.66 -5.43
N VAL A 53 -13.83 0.50 -5.12
CA VAL A 53 -12.39 0.33 -4.95
C VAL A 53 -11.64 0.67 -6.24
N LEU A 54 -12.11 0.15 -7.39
CA LEU A 54 -11.51 0.40 -8.69
C LEU A 54 -11.61 1.88 -9.09
N GLU A 55 -12.78 2.49 -8.87
CA GLU A 55 -13.00 3.89 -9.20
C GLU A 55 -12.14 4.83 -8.35
N THR A 56 -12.06 4.58 -7.04
CA THR A 56 -11.15 5.32 -6.15
C THR A 56 -9.69 5.15 -6.59
N GLY A 57 -9.31 3.95 -7.04
CA GLY A 57 -8.01 3.67 -7.66
C GLY A 57 -7.72 4.58 -8.84
N ARG A 58 -8.65 4.67 -9.80
CA ARG A 58 -8.51 5.53 -10.99
C ARG A 58 -8.39 7.01 -10.62
N GLN A 59 -9.23 7.49 -9.70
CA GLN A 59 -9.22 8.89 -9.27
C GLN A 59 -7.91 9.31 -8.59
N ARG A 60 -7.23 8.37 -7.94
CA ARG A 60 -5.98 8.63 -7.20
C ARG A 60 -4.72 8.24 -7.96
N ALA A 61 -4.85 7.62 -9.14
CA ALA A 61 -3.73 7.14 -9.94
C ALA A 61 -2.67 8.23 -10.19
N GLY A 62 -3.08 9.42 -10.64
CA GLY A 62 -2.13 10.51 -10.91
C GLY A 62 -1.41 11.05 -9.67
N GLN A 63 -2.05 11.00 -8.49
CA GLN A 63 -1.41 11.40 -7.23
C GLN A 63 -0.36 10.36 -6.81
N LEU A 64 -0.70 9.08 -6.96
CA LEU A 64 0.20 7.98 -6.65
C LEU A 64 1.40 7.94 -7.60
N GLU A 65 1.16 8.13 -8.89
CA GLU A 65 2.21 8.25 -9.91
C GLU A 65 3.18 9.36 -9.55
N LYS A 66 2.68 10.58 -9.28
CA LYS A 66 3.51 11.71 -8.88
C LYS A 66 4.35 11.42 -7.63
N LEU A 67 3.77 10.77 -6.62
CA LEU A 67 4.48 10.41 -5.39
C LEU A 67 5.61 9.43 -5.67
N VAL A 68 5.34 8.37 -6.43
CA VAL A 68 6.34 7.35 -6.78
C VAL A 68 7.45 7.95 -7.64
N THR A 69 7.12 8.80 -8.62
CA THR A 69 8.11 9.50 -9.44
C THR A 69 9.05 10.34 -8.58
N ILE A 70 8.52 11.18 -7.70
CA ILE A 70 9.35 12.00 -6.78
C ILE A 70 10.18 11.12 -5.85
N MET A 71 9.63 10.01 -5.38
CA MET A 71 10.35 9.08 -4.53
C MET A 71 11.55 8.50 -5.27
N VAL A 72 11.36 8.04 -6.51
CA VAL A 72 12.42 7.47 -7.36
C VAL A 72 13.49 8.51 -7.69
N GLU A 73 13.11 9.75 -8.00
CA GLU A 73 14.05 10.86 -8.23
C GLU A 73 14.92 11.16 -7.00
N ARG A 74 14.39 10.94 -5.79
CA ARG A 74 15.08 11.17 -4.52
C ARG A 74 15.82 9.96 -3.99
N LEU A 75 15.70 8.80 -4.64
CA LEU A 75 16.51 7.65 -4.27
C LEU A 75 17.96 7.95 -4.67
N GLU A 76 18.81 8.13 -3.66
CA GLU A 76 20.25 8.24 -3.87
C GLU A 76 20.74 7.00 -4.62
N HIS A 77 21.58 7.23 -5.64
CA HIS A 77 22.31 6.15 -6.29
C HIS A 77 23.25 5.55 -5.26
N ASN A 78 22.90 4.35 -4.78
CA ASN A 78 23.79 3.57 -3.96
C ASN A 78 24.90 3.05 -4.89
N ASN A 79 25.91 3.87 -5.13
CA ASN A 79 27.14 3.44 -5.78
C ASN A 79 27.78 2.41 -4.86
N ASN A 80 27.52 1.14 -5.14
CA ASN A 80 28.15 0.01 -4.47
C ASN A 80 29.61 -0.15 -4.94
N ASP A 81 30.32 0.96 -5.17
CA ASP A 81 31.76 1.00 -5.39
C ASP A 81 32.40 1.24 -4.02
N SER A 82 32.44 0.20 -3.20
CA SER A 82 33.24 0.18 -1.98
C SER A 82 33.76 -1.23 -1.75
N SER A 83 34.94 -1.45 -2.36
CA SER A 83 35.99 -2.44 -2.06
C SER A 83 35.70 -3.92 -2.26
#